data_AF-Q9VEA7-F1
#
_entry.id   AF-Q9VEA7-F1
#
_cell.length_a   1.000
_cell.length_b   1.000
_cell.length_c   1.000
_cell.angle_alpha   90.00
_cell.angle_beta   90.00
_cell.angle_gamma   90.00
#
_symmetry.space_group_name_H-M   'P 1'
#
loop_
_entity.id
_entity.type
_entity.pdbx_description
1 polymer ?
#
loop_
_entity_poly.entity_id
_entity_poly.type
_entity_poly.pdbx_seq_one_letter_code
_entity_poly.pdbx_strand_id
1 'polypeptide(L)'
;MALQLQIEKLKGLDNYKAWSMTVRAYLESEELWTVVENGPENNEESLLKDKRAKFLILCLIETKLCQFMVSIRTARDLWNYLRTQHSLR
;
A
#
# COMPACT_ATOMS: atom_id res chain seq x y z
N MET A 1 11.38 -2.10 24.35
CA MET A 1 12.21 -1.99 23.14
C MET A 1 11.27 -1.93 21.96
N ALA A 2 11.14 -0.79 21.26
CA ALA A 2 10.30 -0.72 20.07
C ALA A 2 11.04 -1.44 18.93
N LEU A 3 10.38 -2.40 18.28
CA LEU A 3 10.93 -3.00 17.06
C LEU A 3 10.93 -1.91 15.98
N GLN A 4 12.12 -1.53 15.51
CA GLN A 4 12.22 -0.65 14.36
C GLN A 4 12.03 -1.49 13.11
N LEU A 5 10.77 -1.59 12.66
CA LEU A 5 10.43 -2.32 11.43
C LEU A 5 11.01 -1.57 10.23
N GLN A 6 11.97 -2.20 9.54
CA GLN A 6 12.45 -1.73 8.24
C GLN A 6 11.80 -2.57 7.16
N ILE A 7 10.80 -1.99 6.49
CA ILE A 7 10.20 -2.58 5.29
C ILE A 7 10.97 -2.02 4.09
N GLU A 8 11.53 -2.93 3.27
CA GLU A 8 12.17 -2.53 2.02
C GLU A 8 11.16 -1.81 1.12
N LYS A 9 11.57 -0.71 0.47
CA LYS A 9 10.71 -0.01 -0.47
C LYS A 9 10.50 -0.81 -1.75
N LEU A 10 9.36 -0.62 -2.41
CA LEU A 10 9.09 -1.19 -3.72
C LEU A 10 10.05 -0.62 -4.77
N LYS A 11 10.79 -1.50 -5.44
CA LYS A 11 11.73 -1.20 -6.53
C LYS A 11 11.20 -1.63 -7.90
N GLY A 12 9.93 -2.04 -7.96
CA GLY A 12 9.30 -2.57 -9.16
C GLY A 12 9.25 -4.10 -9.13
N LEU A 13 9.50 -4.73 -10.28
CA LEU A 13 9.39 -6.20 -10.43
C LEU A 13 10.34 -6.97 -9.50
N ASP A 14 11.54 -6.43 -9.27
CA ASP A 14 12.63 -7.09 -8.54
C ASP A 14 12.22 -7.57 -7.14
N ASN A 15 11.37 -6.82 -6.44
CA ASN A 15 10.95 -7.15 -5.09
C ASN A 15 9.44 -7.10 -4.84
N TYR A 16 8.61 -6.93 -5.88
CA TYR A 16 7.15 -6.81 -5.70
C TYR A 16 6.53 -7.94 -4.89
N LYS A 17 6.95 -9.20 -5.12
CA LYS A 17 6.41 -10.36 -4.39
C LYS A 17 6.70 -10.27 -2.88
N ALA A 18 7.97 -10.03 -2.52
CA ALA A 18 8.38 -9.90 -1.12
C ALA A 18 7.78 -8.64 -0.47
N TRP A 19 7.80 -7.52 -1.20
CA TRP A 19 7.23 -6.25 -0.80
C TRP A 19 5.73 -6.39 -0.49
N SER A 20 4.96 -6.93 -1.44
CA SER A 20 3.50 -7.04 -1.30
C SER A 20 3.09 -7.93 -0.14
N MET A 21 3.80 -9.04 0.09
CA MET A 21 3.57 -9.89 1.28
C MET A 21 3.85 -9.12 2.57
N THR A 22 4.98 -8.41 2.64
CA THR A 22 5.39 -7.68 3.86
C THR A 22 4.45 -6.51 4.16
N VAL A 23 4.13 -5.69 3.15
CA VAL A 23 3.23 -4.54 3.31
C VAL A 23 1.81 -4.99 3.63
N ARG A 24 1.32 -6.07 3.02
CA ARG A 24 0.02 -6.65 3.38
C ARG A 24 0.00 -7.08 4.85
N ALA A 25 0.98 -7.85 5.32
CA ALA A 25 1.05 -8.30 6.70
C ALA A 25 1.09 -7.12 7.70
N TYR A 26 1.83 -6.07 7.37
CA TYR A 26 1.85 -4.84 8.17
C TYR A 26 0.47 -4.16 8.22
N LEU A 27 -0.20 -4.00 7.08
CA LEU A 27 -1.53 -3.41 7.03
C LEU A 27 -2.60 -4.27 7.72
N GLU A 28 -2.46 -5.60 7.71
CA GLU A 28 -3.31 -6.52 8.47
C GLU A 28 -3.10 -6.33 9.99
N SER A 29 -1.84 -6.19 10.44
CA SER A 29 -1.54 -5.94 11.86
C SER A 29 -2.05 -4.60 12.40
N GLU A 30 -2.25 -3.63 11.51
CA GLU A 30 -2.78 -2.29 11.83
C GLU A 30 -4.29 -2.16 11.57
N GLU A 31 -4.98 -3.26 11.22
CA GLU A 31 -6.42 -3.27 10.87
C GLU A 31 -6.78 -2.33 9.70
N LEU A 32 -5.86 -2.19 8.75
CA LEU A 32 -5.98 -1.33 7.56
C LEU A 32 -6.21 -2.12 6.27
N TRP A 33 -5.97 -3.43 6.26
CA TRP A 33 -6.04 -4.21 5.02
C TRP A 33 -7.45 -4.25 4.40
N THR A 34 -8.49 -4.27 5.23
CA THR A 34 -9.89 -4.38 4.77
C THR A 34 -10.29 -3.27 3.79
N VAL A 35 -9.84 -2.03 4.02
CA VAL A 35 -10.08 -0.90 3.11
C VAL A 35 -9.21 -0.94 1.86
N VAL A 36 -8.06 -1.60 1.89
CA VAL A 36 -7.22 -1.81 0.70
C VAL A 36 -7.82 -2.89 -0.21
N GLU A 37 -8.35 -3.95 0.38
CA GLU A 37 -8.94 -5.06 -0.35
C GLU A 37 -10.31 -4.70 -0.96
N ASN A 38 -11.19 -4.12 -0.14
CA ASN A 38 -12.59 -3.88 -0.49
C ASN A 38 -12.88 -2.42 -0.87
N GLY A 39 -11.99 -1.50 -0.54
CA GLY A 39 -12.19 -0.06 -0.70
C GLY A 39 -12.83 0.55 0.54
N PRO A 40 -12.77 1.89 0.69
CA PRO A 40 -13.42 2.56 1.80
C PRO A 40 -14.94 2.53 1.68
N GLU A 41 -15.60 2.36 2.82
CA GLU A 41 -17.03 2.63 3.00
C GLU A 41 -17.28 4.13 3.23
N ASN A 42 -18.53 4.56 3.04
CA ASN A 42 -18.96 5.96 3.24
C ASN A 42 -19.19 6.31 4.72
N ASN A 43 -18.28 5.88 5.60
CA ASN A 43 -18.25 6.28 7.01
C ASN A 43 -16.89 6.86 7.39
N GLU A 44 -16.86 7.69 8.42
CA GLU A 44 -15.67 8.46 8.80
C GLU A 44 -14.47 7.56 9.14
N GLU A 45 -14.69 6.49 9.92
CA GLU A 45 -13.65 5.55 10.31
C GLU A 45 -13.00 4.89 9.09
N SER A 46 -13.81 4.38 8.16
CA SER A 46 -13.31 3.73 6.95
C SER A 46 -12.53 4.70 6.05
N LEU A 47 -12.98 5.96 5.93
CA LEU A 47 -12.26 6.98 5.16
C LEU A 47 -10.92 7.36 5.81
N LEU A 48 -10.85 7.38 7.14
CA LEU A 48 -9.59 7.60 7.87
C LEU A 48 -8.63 6.42 7.70
N LYS A 49 -9.13 5.18 7.79
CA LYS A 49 -8.35 3.96 7.51
C LYS A 49 -7.80 3.94 6.09
N ASP A 50 -8.60 4.31 5.07
CA ASP A 50 -8.14 4.39 3.69
C ASP A 50 -7.02 5.42 3.50
N LYS A 51 -7.18 6.63 4.06
CA LYS A 51 -6.14 7.67 4.03
C LYS A 51 -4.84 7.19 4.68
N ARG A 52 -4.94 6.53 5.84
CA ARG A 52 -3.77 5.98 6.56
C ARG A 52 -3.09 4.86 5.76
N ALA A 53 -3.86 3.91 5.25
CA ALA A 53 -3.34 2.81 4.43
C ALA A 53 -2.63 3.33 3.18
N LYS A 54 -3.26 4.28 2.47
CA LYS A 54 -2.68 4.92 1.27
C LYS A 54 -1.36 5.62 1.58
N PHE A 55 -1.32 6.39 2.66
CA PHE A 55 -0.10 7.08 3.08
C PHE A 55 1.03 6.10 3.38
N LEU A 56 0.76 5.03 4.14
CA LEU A 56 1.74 4.00 4.45
C LEU A 56 2.26 3.31 3.20
N ILE A 57 1.38 2.92 2.27
CA ILE A 57 1.80 2.33 0.98
C ILE A 57 2.73 3.28 0.22
N LEU A 58 2.39 4.58 0.12
CA LEU A 58 3.22 5.58 -0.55
C LEU A 58 4.60 5.75 0.08
N CYS A 59 4.71 5.71 1.42
CA CYS A 59 5.99 5.76 2.12
C CYS A 59 6.89 4.55 1.82
N LEU A 60 6.28 3.42 1.45
CA LEU A 60 6.93 2.15 1.18
C LEU A 60 7.24 1.93 -0.31
N ILE A 61 7.17 2.98 -1.13
CA ILE A 61 7.50 2.94 -2.56
C ILE A 61 8.71 3.83 -2.83
N GLU A 62 9.59 3.43 -3.76
CA GLU A 62 10.64 4.32 -4.24
C GLU A 62 10.06 5.56 -4.94
N THR A 63 10.60 6.74 -4.62
CA THR A 63 10.10 8.03 -5.12
C THR A 63 9.96 8.09 -6.65
N LYS A 64 10.82 7.37 -7.38
CA LYS A 64 10.79 7.31 -8.86
C LYS A 64 9.50 6.67 -9.39
N LEU A 65 8.92 5.71 -8.66
CA LEU A 65 7.67 5.05 -9.07
C LEU A 65 6.43 5.91 -8.76
N CYS A 66 6.51 6.81 -7.78
CA CYS A 66 5.39 7.64 -7.34
C CYS A 66 4.89 8.66 -8.38
N GLN A 67 5.70 8.98 -9.41
CA GLN A 67 5.38 10.02 -10.40
C GLN A 67 4.07 9.75 -11.15
N PHE A 68 3.68 8.48 -11.29
CA PHE A 68 2.48 8.06 -12.02
C PHE A 68 1.23 7.96 -11.14
N MET A 69 1.33 8.24 -9.83
CA MET A 69 0.29 7.92 -8.85
C MET A 69 -0.58 9.11 -8.42
N VAL A 70 -0.37 10.31 -9.00
CA VAL A 70 -1.03 11.55 -8.56
C VAL A 70 -2.56 11.48 -8.67
N SER A 71 -3.10 10.75 -9.65
CA SER A 71 -4.54 10.64 -9.89
C SER A 71 -5.23 9.59 -9.02
N ILE A 72 -4.48 8.73 -8.35
CA ILE A 72 -5.02 7.59 -7.59
C ILE A 72 -5.63 8.10 -6.29
N ARG A 73 -6.90 7.77 -6.05
CA ARG A 73 -7.67 8.35 -4.93
C ARG A 73 -7.67 7.48 -3.69
N THR A 74 -7.88 6.18 -3.83
CA THR A 74 -8.00 5.25 -2.69
C THR A 74 -6.76 4.38 -2.52
N ALA A 75 -6.60 3.78 -1.34
CA ALA A 75 -5.56 2.79 -1.08
C ALA A 75 -5.76 1.53 -1.93
N ARG A 76 -7.02 1.14 -2.16
CA ARG A 76 -7.37 0.03 -3.06
C ARG A 76 -6.89 0.26 -4.49
N ASP A 77 -7.21 1.42 -5.05
CA ASP A 77 -6.79 1.76 -6.43
C ASP A 77 -5.26 1.81 -6.53
N LEU A 78 -4.59 2.31 -5.50
CA LEU A 78 -3.13 2.34 -5.41
C LEU A 78 -2.57 0.91 -5.42
N TRP A 79 -3.10 0.03 -4.58
CA TRP A 79 -2.67 -1.35 -4.51
C TRP A 79 -2.89 -2.10 -5.82
N ASN A 80 -4.06 -1.92 -6.45
CA ASN A 80 -4.39 -2.53 -7.73
C ASN A 80 -3.50 -2.02 -8.87
N TYR A 81 -3.18 -0.72 -8.87
CA TYR A 81 -2.23 -0.15 -9.82
C TYR A 81 -0.85 -0.81 -9.67
N LEU A 82 -0.31 -0.86 -8.45
CA LEU A 82 0.99 -1.47 -8.17
C LEU A 82 1.03 -2.95 -8.56
N ARG A 83 -0.04 -3.69 -8.24
CA ARG A 83 -0.20 -5.08 -8.65
C ARG A 83 -0.17 -5.21 -10.17
N THR A 84 -0.94 -4.39 -10.88
CA THR A 84 -0.99 -4.45 -12.34
C THR A 84 0.36 -4.14 -12.98
N GLN A 85 1.10 -3.17 -12.43
CA GLN A 85 2.41 -2.76 -12.97
C GLN A 85 3.55 -3.72 -12.63
N HIS A 86 3.45 -4.46 -11.52
CA HIS A 86 4.61 -5.19 -10.96
C HIS A 86 4.34 -6.66 -10.60
N SER A 87 3.12 -7.18 -10.75
CA SER A 87 2.83 -8.59 -10.50
C SER A 87 2.98 -9.47 -11.75
N LEU A 88 3.04 -8.88 -12.95
CA LEU A 88 3.08 -9.58 -14.23
C LEU A 88 4.38 -9.27 -14.97
N ARG A 89 5.38 -10.14 -14.76
CA ARG A 89 6.44 -10.57 -15.68
C ARG A 89 7.12 -11.78 -15.03
#